data_AF-A0A2V7V9S5-F1
#
_entry.id   AF-A0A2V7V9S5-F1
#
_cell.length_a   1.000
_cell.length_b   1.000
_cell.length_c   1.000
_cell.angle_alpha   90.00
_cell.angle_beta   90.00
_cell.angle_gamma   90.00
#
_symmetry.space_group_name_H-M   'P 1'
#
loop_
_entity.id
_entity.type
_entity.pdbx_description
1 polymer ?
#
loop_
_entity_poly.entity_id
_entity_poly.type
_entity_poly.pdbx_seq_one_letter_code
_entity_poly.pdbx_strand_id
1 'polypeptide(L)'
;MPLVLSVLDQGLVSGAHFGLNVVLARWTSPAEYGVFAVTFGIFLLLSGLHVALILEPMNVFGAARPPAELGRYVGSLVLAHIALTVPLALVLAAAALGVRGRSGALAGSIAALAAALPLLLLQWLLRQACYVQTRPDLALRGSLVYVSTLAGVFALEVLGPVAVSPLQAAFPAV
;
A
#
# COMPACT_ATOMS: atom_id res chain seq x y z
N MET A 1 -9.27 0.67 26.75
CA MET A 1 -10.25 0.50 25.65
C MET A 1 -9.55 0.13 24.31
N PRO A 2 -8.66 -0.90 24.28
CA PRO A 2 -7.84 -1.21 23.10
C PRO A 2 -8.66 -1.70 21.90
N LEU A 3 -9.75 -2.45 22.14
CA LEU A 3 -10.64 -2.94 21.09
C LEU A 3 -11.23 -1.80 20.24
N VAL A 4 -11.73 -0.73 20.89
CA VAL A 4 -12.32 0.40 20.19
C VAL A 4 -11.27 1.10 19.30
N LEU A 5 -10.04 1.25 19.77
CA LEU A 5 -8.95 1.82 18.97
C LEU A 5 -8.63 0.95 17.74
N SER A 6 -8.59 -0.37 17.89
CA SER A 6 -8.38 -1.29 16.77
C SER A 6 -9.53 -1.24 15.75
N VAL A 7 -10.77 -1.14 16.21
CA VAL A 7 -11.95 -1.01 15.34
C VAL A 7 -11.91 0.32 14.58
N LEU A 8 -11.56 1.42 15.25
CA LEU A 8 -11.41 2.72 14.61
C LEU A 8 -10.28 2.74 13.59
N ASP A 9 -9.13 2.14 13.89
CA ASP A 9 -8.01 2.02 12.96
C ASP A 9 -8.40 1.23 11.70
N GLN A 10 -9.04 0.06 11.87
CA GLN A 10 -9.49 -0.74 10.74
C GLN A 10 -10.58 -0.04 9.93
N GLY A 11 -11.54 0.62 10.61
CA GLY A 11 -12.58 1.40 9.95
C GLY A 11 -12.00 2.58 9.15
N LEU A 12 -10.98 3.26 9.68
CA LEU A 12 -10.30 4.36 9.01
C LEU A 12 -9.58 3.90 7.74
N VAL A 13 -8.77 2.84 7.82
CA VAL A 13 -8.02 2.34 6.66
C VAL A 13 -8.95 1.74 5.61
N SER A 14 -9.93 0.93 6.03
CA SER A 14 -10.91 0.32 5.12
C SER A 14 -11.77 1.39 4.44
N GLY A 15 -12.26 2.37 5.21
CA GLY A 15 -13.03 3.49 4.69
C GLY A 15 -12.23 4.33 3.69
N ALA A 16 -10.94 4.56 3.94
CA ALA A 16 -10.07 5.27 3.01
C ALA A 16 -9.85 4.50 1.70
N HIS A 17 -9.59 3.18 1.78
CA HIS A 17 -9.44 2.34 0.58
C HIS A 17 -10.74 2.22 -0.22
N PHE A 18 -11.88 2.05 0.46
CA PHE A 18 -13.19 2.04 -0.17
C PHE A 18 -13.50 3.38 -0.85
N GLY A 19 -13.32 4.49 -0.12
CA GLY A 19 -13.51 5.83 -0.64
C GLY A 19 -12.66 6.11 -1.87
N LEU A 20 -11.36 5.77 -1.82
CA LEU A 20 -10.44 5.87 -2.96
C LEU A 20 -10.96 5.12 -4.19
N ASN A 21 -11.41 3.87 -4.02
CA ASN A 21 -11.93 3.07 -5.13
C ASN A 21 -13.21 3.68 -5.73
N VAL A 22 -14.16 4.13 -4.90
CA VAL A 22 -15.39 4.80 -5.37
C VAL A 22 -15.08 6.07 -6.14
N VAL A 23 -14.17 6.87 -5.60
CA VAL A 23 -13.71 8.13 -6.15
C VAL A 23 -13.03 7.93 -7.52
N LEU A 24 -12.10 6.97 -7.62
CA LEU A 24 -11.47 6.61 -8.90
C LEU A 24 -12.51 6.10 -9.90
N ALA A 25 -13.42 5.21 -9.49
CA ALA A 25 -14.47 4.72 -10.38
C ALA A 25 -15.41 5.83 -10.90
N ARG A 26 -15.55 6.94 -10.17
CA ARG A 26 -16.46 8.04 -10.50
C ARG A 26 -15.82 9.13 -11.36
N TRP A 27 -14.54 9.42 -11.16
CA TRP A 27 -13.85 10.56 -11.80
C TRP A 27 -12.81 10.15 -12.85
N THR A 28 -12.60 8.86 -13.07
CA THR A 28 -11.66 8.34 -14.06
C THR A 28 -12.40 7.67 -15.22
N SER A 29 -11.86 7.73 -16.43
CA SER A 29 -12.49 7.06 -17.59
C SER A 29 -12.47 5.54 -17.43
N PRO A 30 -13.37 4.79 -18.11
CA PRO A 30 -13.37 3.32 -18.02
C PRO A 30 -12.03 2.68 -18.40
N ALA A 31 -11.30 3.26 -19.35
CA ALA A 31 -10.00 2.75 -19.78
C ALA A 31 -8.92 2.94 -18.70
N GLU A 32 -8.85 4.12 -18.10
CA GLU A 32 -7.92 4.43 -17.00
C GLU A 32 -8.26 3.64 -15.73
N TYR A 33 -9.55 3.48 -15.41
CA TYR A 33 -9.99 2.63 -14.30
C TYR A 33 -9.64 1.16 -14.55
N GLY A 34 -9.71 0.70 -15.80
CA GLY A 34 -9.24 -0.63 -16.20
C GLY A 34 -7.74 -0.84 -15.94
N VAL A 35 -6.90 0.16 -16.26
CA VAL A 35 -5.47 0.13 -15.95
C VAL A 35 -5.25 0.06 -14.43
N PHE A 36 -5.95 0.89 -13.67
CA PHE A 36 -5.90 0.83 -12.21
C PHE A 36 -6.32 -0.54 -11.67
N ALA A 37 -7.43 -1.12 -12.16
CA ALA A 37 -7.94 -2.40 -11.70
C ALA A 37 -6.95 -3.55 -11.94
N VAL A 38 -6.27 -3.56 -13.10
CA VAL A 38 -5.21 -4.54 -13.39
C VAL A 38 -4.04 -4.38 -12.43
N THR A 39 -3.52 -3.17 -12.27
CA THR A 39 -2.41 -2.88 -11.36
C THR A 39 -2.78 -3.19 -9.90
N PHE A 40 -4.00 -2.86 -9.47
CA PHE A 40 -4.50 -3.18 -8.15
C PHE A 40 -4.65 -4.68 -7.94
N GLY A 41 -5.07 -5.44 -8.96
CA GLY A 41 -5.08 -6.90 -8.92
C GLY A 41 -3.67 -7.50 -8.71
N ILE A 42 -2.66 -6.94 -9.38
CA ILE A 42 -1.25 -7.31 -9.15
C ILE A 42 -0.84 -6.99 -7.71
N PHE A 43 -1.19 -5.80 -7.21
CA PHE A 43 -0.93 -5.44 -5.81
C PHE A 43 -1.57 -6.44 -4.84
N LEU A 44 -2.84 -6.80 -5.04
CA LEU A 44 -3.53 -7.78 -4.19
C LEU A 44 -2.80 -9.14 -4.18
N LEU A 45 -2.40 -9.63 -5.35
CA LEU A 45 -1.64 -10.88 -5.48
C LEU A 45 -0.32 -10.83 -4.67
N LEU A 46 0.46 -9.76 -4.84
CA LEU A 46 1.74 -9.61 -4.14
C LEU A 46 1.56 -9.37 -2.64
N SER A 47 0.50 -8.65 -2.25
CA SER A 47 0.15 -8.44 -0.85
C SER A 47 -0.24 -9.75 -0.17
N GLY A 48 -0.91 -10.67 -0.88
CA GLY A 48 -1.22 -12.01 -0.37
C GLY A 48 0.03 -12.82 -0.03
N LEU A 49 1.07 -12.74 -0.87
CA LEU A 49 2.38 -13.35 -0.58
C LEU A 49 3.02 -12.74 0.66
N HIS A 50 3.00 -11.41 0.79
CA HIS A 50 3.54 -10.71 1.96
C HIS A 50 2.78 -11.07 3.25
N VAL A 51 1.44 -11.15 3.18
CA VAL A 51 0.60 -11.59 4.29
C VAL A 51 0.98 -13.01 4.74
N ALA A 52 1.01 -13.96 3.81
CA ALA A 52 1.28 -15.37 4.11
C ALA A 52 2.70 -15.60 4.64
N LEU A 53 3.70 -14.92 4.07
CA LEU A 53 5.11 -15.15 4.42
C LEU A 53 5.58 -14.32 5.63
N ILE A 54 4.91 -13.21 5.94
CA ILE A 54 5.38 -12.25 6.96
C ILE A 54 4.32 -12.00 8.03
N LEU A 55 3.12 -11.53 7.64
CA LEU A 55 2.13 -11.09 8.63
C LEU A 55 1.46 -12.25 9.39
N GLU A 56 1.19 -13.37 8.73
CA GLU A 56 0.65 -14.56 9.38
C GLU A 56 1.64 -15.14 10.41
N PRO A 57 2.92 -15.42 10.07
CA PRO A 57 3.92 -15.82 11.06
C PRO A 57 4.08 -14.82 12.19
N MET A 58 4.01 -13.52 11.88
CA MET A 58 4.07 -12.47 12.90
C MET A 58 2.93 -12.56 13.91
N ASN A 59 1.72 -12.89 13.48
CA ASN A 59 0.57 -13.02 14.37
C ASN A 59 0.69 -14.25 15.28
N VAL A 60 1.25 -15.34 14.77
CA VAL A 60 1.44 -16.57 15.53
C VAL A 60 2.64 -16.47 16.47
N PHE A 61 3.83 -16.18 15.93
CA PHE A 61 5.08 -16.19 16.69
C PHE A 61 5.31 -14.89 17.46
N GLY A 62 4.79 -13.76 17.00
CA GLY A 62 4.92 -12.49 17.71
C GLY A 62 4.12 -12.47 19.01
N ALA A 63 2.90 -13.02 18.99
CA ALA A 63 2.04 -13.09 20.18
C ALA A 63 2.60 -14.01 21.28
N ALA A 64 3.37 -15.04 20.90
CA ALA A 64 3.99 -15.99 21.82
C ALA A 64 5.32 -15.51 22.43
N ARG A 65 5.88 -14.38 21.97
CA ARG A 65 7.21 -13.92 22.38
C ARG A 65 7.18 -12.97 23.59
N PRO A 66 8.21 -12.97 24.45
CA PRO A 66 8.35 -11.98 25.51
C PRO A 66 8.48 -10.55 24.97
N PRO A 67 7.93 -9.52 25.66
CA PRO A 67 8.00 -8.13 25.21
C PRO A 67 9.42 -7.62 24.93
N ALA A 68 10.41 -8.05 25.71
CA ALA A 68 11.81 -7.67 25.55
C ALA A 68 12.44 -8.14 24.23
N GLU A 69 11.91 -9.20 23.63
CA GLU A 69 12.43 -9.76 22.36
C GLU A 69 11.69 -9.25 21.13
N LEU A 70 10.50 -8.64 21.33
CA LEU A 70 9.59 -8.30 20.25
C LEU A 70 10.18 -7.26 19.30
N GLY A 71 10.94 -6.28 19.82
CA GLY A 71 11.62 -5.28 18.99
C GLY A 71 12.64 -5.91 18.03
N ARG A 72 13.47 -6.84 18.53
CA ARG A 72 14.44 -7.58 17.70
C ARG A 72 13.73 -8.45 16.66
N TYR A 73 12.63 -9.09 17.04
CA TYR A 73 11.82 -9.89 16.13
C TYR A 73 11.19 -9.06 15.00
N VAL A 74 10.59 -7.91 15.33
CA VAL A 74 10.07 -6.97 14.32
C VAL A 74 11.19 -6.48 13.41
N GLY A 75 12.38 -6.20 13.94
CA GLY A 75 13.56 -5.87 13.13
C GLY A 75 13.90 -6.95 12.10
N SER A 76 13.87 -8.24 12.49
CA SER A 76 14.06 -9.34 11.54
C SER A 76 12.95 -9.46 10.50
N LEU A 77 11.70 -9.14 10.86
CA LEU A 77 10.59 -9.10 9.90
C LEU A 77 10.72 -7.94 8.90
N VAL A 78 11.27 -6.79 9.31
CA VAL A 78 11.58 -5.68 8.39
C VAL A 78 12.64 -6.11 7.38
N LEU A 79 13.68 -6.85 7.80
CA LEU A 79 14.67 -7.39 6.88
C LEU A 79 14.05 -8.41 5.91
N ALA A 80 13.20 -9.31 6.40
CA ALA A 80 12.47 -10.26 5.56
C ALA A 80 11.54 -9.54 4.56
N HIS A 81 10.88 -8.45 5.00
CA HIS A 81 10.09 -7.59 4.14
C HIS A 81 10.93 -7.00 3.01
N ILE A 82 12.09 -6.39 3.32
CA ILE A 82 12.99 -5.83 2.30
C ILE A 82 13.44 -6.93 1.32
N ALA A 83 13.86 -8.09 1.85
CA ALA A 83 14.31 -9.23 1.05
C ALA A 83 13.21 -9.78 0.11
N LEU A 84 11.93 -9.63 0.49
CA LEU A 84 10.80 -10.01 -0.35
C LEU A 84 10.39 -8.91 -1.33
N THR A 85 10.21 -7.68 -0.86
CA THR A 85 9.58 -6.62 -1.65
C THR A 85 10.53 -5.95 -2.62
N VAL A 86 11.84 -5.89 -2.34
CA VAL A 86 12.82 -5.32 -3.28
C VAL A 86 12.91 -6.14 -4.57
N PRO A 87 13.09 -7.47 -4.54
CA PRO A 87 13.06 -8.27 -5.76
C PRO A 87 11.72 -8.16 -6.51
N LEU A 88 10.59 -8.17 -5.81
CA LEU A 88 9.28 -8.00 -6.44
C LEU A 88 9.14 -6.64 -7.12
N ALA A 89 9.61 -5.56 -6.48
CA ALA A 89 9.64 -4.23 -7.08
C ALA A 89 10.51 -4.20 -8.35
N LEU A 90 11.66 -4.88 -8.36
CA LEU A 90 12.51 -4.98 -9.55
C LEU A 90 11.82 -5.76 -10.69
N VAL A 91 11.11 -6.85 -10.37
CA VAL A 91 10.31 -7.61 -11.35
C VAL A 91 9.21 -6.73 -11.94
N LEU A 92 8.51 -5.95 -11.10
CA LEU A 92 7.49 -5.01 -11.58
C LEU A 92 8.10 -3.89 -12.45
N ALA A 93 9.25 -3.35 -12.07
CA ALA A 93 9.94 -2.34 -12.87
C ALA A 93 10.35 -2.88 -14.25
N ALA A 94 10.87 -4.12 -14.31
CA ALA A 94 11.16 -4.78 -15.57
C ALA A 94 9.88 -5.03 -16.40
N ALA A 95 8.79 -5.45 -15.76
CA ALA A 95 7.49 -5.64 -16.42
C ALA A 95 6.96 -4.31 -17.01
N ALA A 96 7.07 -3.21 -16.27
CA ALA A 96 6.70 -1.87 -16.73
C ALA A 96 7.46 -1.49 -18.01
N LEU A 97 8.78 -1.73 -18.05
CA LEU A 97 9.58 -1.48 -19.25
C LEU A 97 9.14 -2.34 -20.44
N GLY A 98 8.78 -3.61 -20.19
CA GLY A 98 8.34 -4.55 -21.22
C GLY A 98 6.96 -4.24 -21.83
N VAL A 99 6.08 -3.58 -21.08
CA VAL A 99 4.74 -3.19 -21.57
C VAL A 99 4.68 -1.76 -22.11
N ARG A 100 5.74 -0.96 -21.93
CA ARG A 100 5.81 0.44 -22.35
C ARG A 100 5.54 0.67 -23.85
N GLY A 101 5.96 -0.25 -24.71
CA GLY A 101 5.68 -0.17 -26.15
C GLY A 101 4.24 -0.53 -26.56
N ARG A 102 3.44 -1.08 -25.64
CA ARG A 102 2.03 -1.45 -25.87
C ARG A 102 1.06 -0.47 -25.23
N SER A 103 1.37 -0.03 -24.00
CA SER A 103 0.55 0.93 -23.26
C SER A 103 1.42 1.70 -22.28
N GLY A 104 1.63 2.99 -22.55
CA GLY A 104 2.38 3.89 -21.66
C GLY A 104 1.68 4.08 -20.31
N ALA A 105 0.36 4.16 -20.34
CA ALA A 105 -0.55 4.15 -19.20
C ALA A 105 -0.31 2.98 -18.23
N LEU A 106 -0.35 1.74 -18.76
CA LEU A 106 -0.15 0.54 -17.96
C LEU A 106 1.28 0.46 -17.44
N ALA A 107 2.26 0.82 -18.26
CA ALA A 107 3.66 0.88 -17.84
C ALA A 107 3.87 1.87 -16.69
N GLY A 108 3.28 3.07 -16.78
CA GLY A 108 3.33 4.07 -15.72
C GLY A 108 2.70 3.58 -14.43
N SER A 109 1.52 2.94 -14.52
CA SER A 109 0.82 2.38 -13.36
C SER A 109 1.61 1.26 -12.67
N ILE A 110 2.19 0.32 -13.44
CA ILE A 110 3.04 -0.76 -12.90
C ILE A 110 4.34 -0.20 -12.30
N ALA A 111 4.95 0.82 -12.92
CA ALA A 111 6.13 1.48 -12.38
C ALA A 111 5.84 2.22 -11.06
N ALA A 112 4.70 2.91 -10.97
CA ALA A 112 4.23 3.52 -9.73
C ALA A 112 4.01 2.47 -8.64
N LEU A 113 3.40 1.33 -8.98
CA LEU A 113 3.27 0.20 -8.06
C LEU A 113 4.63 -0.36 -7.64
N ALA A 114 5.59 -0.50 -8.55
CA ALA A 114 6.94 -0.98 -8.22
C ALA A 114 7.61 -0.09 -7.15
N ALA A 115 7.47 1.23 -7.26
CA ALA A 115 7.99 2.18 -6.28
C ALA A 115 7.20 2.17 -4.96
N ALA A 116 5.87 2.06 -5.03
CA ALA A 116 5.00 2.16 -3.86
C ALA A 116 4.91 0.85 -3.06
N LEU A 117 5.05 -0.31 -3.70
CA LEU A 117 4.81 -1.63 -3.11
C LEU A 117 5.60 -1.86 -1.80
N PRO A 118 6.92 -1.60 -1.72
CA PRO A 118 7.66 -1.77 -0.48
C PRO A 118 7.11 -0.88 0.64
N LEU A 119 6.78 0.38 0.34
CA LEU A 119 6.30 1.34 1.34
C LEU A 119 4.90 0.99 1.85
N LEU A 120 4.00 0.59 0.96
CA LEU A 120 2.64 0.18 1.31
C LEU A 120 2.66 -1.07 2.22
N LEU A 121 3.45 -2.08 1.84
CA LEU A 121 3.54 -3.31 2.63
C LEU A 121 4.35 -3.12 3.93
N LEU A 122 5.29 -2.18 3.97
CA LEU A 122 5.96 -1.77 5.22
C LEU A 122 4.96 -1.12 6.18
N GLN A 123 4.09 -0.23 5.68
CA GLN A 123 3.03 0.36 6.50
C GLN A 123 2.14 -0.73 7.10
N TRP A 124 1.76 -1.76 6.33
CA TRP A 124 0.97 -2.88 6.82
C TRP A 124 1.71 -3.67 7.92
N LEU A 125 2.99 -3.96 7.70
CA LEU A 125 3.85 -4.63 8.68
C LEU A 125 3.95 -3.85 9.99
N LEU A 126 4.23 -2.55 9.93
CA LEU A 126 4.39 -1.69 11.11
C LEU A 126 3.06 -1.52 11.86
N ARG A 127 1.94 -1.43 11.13
CA ARG A 127 0.60 -1.42 11.74
C ARG A 127 0.34 -2.73 12.48
N GLN A 128 0.65 -3.87 11.86
CA GLN A 128 0.52 -5.18 12.50
C GLN A 128 1.45 -5.33 13.70
N ALA A 129 2.66 -4.77 13.64
CA ALA A 129 3.58 -4.70 14.77
C ALA A 129 2.94 -4.04 15.98
N CYS A 130 2.31 -2.89 15.79
CA CYS A 130 1.64 -2.17 16.87
C CYS A 130 0.54 -3.04 17.53
N TYR A 131 -0.19 -3.84 16.75
CA TYR A 131 -1.18 -4.77 17.30
C TYR A 131 -0.56 -5.88 18.14
N VAL A 132 0.52 -6.50 17.67
CA VAL A 132 1.22 -7.55 18.41
C VAL A 132 1.81 -7.00 19.71
N GLN A 133 2.29 -5.75 19.76
CA GLN A 133 2.77 -5.14 21.01
C GLN A 133 1.65 -4.59 21.90
N THR A 134 0.38 -4.82 21.57
CA THR A 134 -0.79 -4.29 22.31
C THR A 134 -0.86 -2.77 22.35
N ARG A 135 -0.36 -2.09 21.30
CA ARG A 135 -0.33 -0.64 21.13
C ARG A 135 -1.21 -0.16 19.95
N PRO A 136 -2.54 -0.40 19.98
CA PRO A 136 -3.43 0.06 18.92
C PRO A 136 -3.52 1.59 18.84
N ASP A 137 -3.09 2.31 19.89
CA ASP A 137 -2.91 3.76 19.87
C ASP A 137 -1.89 4.22 18.81
N LEU A 138 -0.78 3.50 18.69
CA LEU A 138 0.26 3.80 17.70
C LEU A 138 -0.17 3.38 16.29
N ALA A 139 -0.89 2.26 16.17
CA ALA A 139 -1.48 1.83 14.91
C ALA A 139 -2.39 2.92 14.33
N LEU A 140 -3.34 3.41 15.15
CA LEU A 140 -4.30 4.44 14.74
C LEU A 140 -3.63 5.74 14.31
N ARG A 141 -2.59 6.19 15.05
CA ARG A 141 -1.83 7.39 14.67
C ARG A 141 -1.12 7.20 13.33
N GLY A 142 -0.50 6.04 13.11
CA GLY A 142 0.11 5.70 11.83
C GLY A 142 -0.91 5.69 10.69
N SER A 143 -2.09 5.11 10.91
CA SER A 143 -3.17 5.10 9.94
C SER A 143 -3.74 6.47 9.64
N LEU A 144 -3.83 7.36 10.63
CA LEU A 144 -4.21 8.76 10.40
C LEU A 144 -3.21 9.48 9.48
N VAL A 145 -1.91 9.31 9.71
CA VAL A 145 -0.87 9.87 8.83
C VAL A 145 -0.97 9.27 7.42
N TYR A 146 -1.16 7.96 7.31
CA TYR A 146 -1.32 7.26 6.04
C TYR A 146 -2.54 7.78 5.25
N VAL A 147 -3.72 7.80 5.88
CA VAL A 147 -4.96 8.27 5.25
C VAL A 147 -4.89 9.75 4.91
N SER A 148 -4.27 10.58 5.75
CA SER A 148 -4.09 12.01 5.47
C SER A 148 -3.15 12.23 4.29
N THR A 149 -2.06 11.47 4.19
CA THR A 149 -1.15 11.51 3.04
C THR A 149 -1.88 11.09 1.76
N LEU A 150 -2.66 10.00 1.82
CA LEU A 150 -3.44 9.53 0.68
C LEU A 150 -4.47 10.57 0.22
N ALA A 151 -5.22 11.15 1.17
CA ALA A 151 -6.19 12.21 0.90
C ALA A 151 -5.51 13.47 0.35
N GLY A 152 -4.32 13.83 0.85
CA GLY A 152 -3.54 14.97 0.37
C GLY A 152 -3.05 14.77 -1.05
N VAL A 153 -2.48 13.61 -1.38
CA VAL A 153 -2.07 13.27 -2.75
C VAL A 153 -3.27 13.29 -3.69
N PHE A 154 -4.39 12.71 -3.26
CA PHE A 154 -5.61 12.71 -4.06
C PHE A 154 -6.20 14.12 -4.25
N ALA A 155 -6.19 14.96 -3.21
CA ALA A 155 -6.63 16.35 -3.31
C ALA A 155 -5.72 17.16 -4.24
N LEU A 156 -4.41 16.91 -4.25
CA LEU A 156 -3.49 17.53 -5.20
C LEU A 156 -3.77 17.11 -6.65
N GLU A 157 -4.18 15.86 -6.87
CA GLU A 157 -4.58 15.39 -8.21
C GLU A 157 -5.89 16.02 -8.70
N VAL A 158 -6.87 16.20 -7.81
CA VAL A 158 -8.19 16.75 -8.18
C VAL A 158 -8.21 18.28 -8.22
N LEU A 159 -7.47 18.93 -7.32
CA LEU A 159 -7.46 20.39 -7.14
C LEU A 159 -6.21 21.06 -7.72
N GLY A 160 -5.19 20.29 -8.06
CA GLY A 160 -3.95 20.82 -8.63
C GLY A 160 -4.16 21.37 -10.04
N PRO A 161 -3.43 22.42 -10.43
CA PRO A 161 -3.40 22.85 -11.82
C PRO A 161 -2.87 21.69 -12.69
N VAL A 162 -3.45 21.53 -13.89
CA VAL A 162 -3.20 20.47 -14.90
C VAL A 162 -1.71 20.13 -15.12
N ALA A 163 -0.80 21.05 -14.82
CA ALA A 163 0.65 20.86 -14.94
C ALA A 163 1.28 19.88 -13.91
N VAL A 164 0.58 19.49 -12.84
CA VAL A 164 1.15 18.72 -11.70
C VAL A 164 0.41 17.41 -11.44
N SER A 165 -0.41 16.91 -12.36
CA SER A 165 -1.10 15.62 -12.18
C SER A 165 -0.23 14.45 -12.67
N PRO A 166 0.30 13.59 -11.77
CA PRO A 166 0.89 12.31 -12.13
C PRO A 166 0.00 11.43 -13.01
N LEU A 167 -1.32 11.50 -12.85
CA LEU A 167 -2.28 10.82 -13.74
C LEU A 167 -2.26 11.44 -15.16
N GLN A 168 -2.28 12.77 -15.31
CA GLN A 168 -2.16 13.39 -16.65
C GLN A 168 -0.77 13.23 -17.27
N ALA A 169 0.29 13.15 -16.45
CA ALA A 169 1.65 12.86 -16.93
C ALA A 169 1.83 11.39 -17.37
N ALA A 170 1.13 10.45 -16.72
CA ALA A 170 1.09 9.05 -17.11
C ALA A 170 0.14 8.78 -18.30
N PHE A 171 -0.84 9.65 -18.52
CA PHE A 171 -1.84 9.58 -19.58
C PHE A 171 -1.94 10.93 -20.33
N PRO A 172 -0.92 11.33 -21.11
CA PRO A 172 -1.01 12.54 -21.90
C PRO A 172 -2.15 12.38 -22.93
N ALA A 173 -3.08 13.33 -22.94
CA ALA A 173 -4.12 13.41 -23.95
C ALA A 173 -3.45 13.47 -25.33
N VAL A 174 -3.86 12.56 -26.23
CA VAL A 174 -3.47 12.53 -27.65
C VAL A 174 -4.00 13.76 -28.36
#